data_AF-R7TY76-F1
#
_entry.id   AF-R7TY76-F1
#
_cell.length_a   1.000
_cell.length_b   1.000
_cell.length_c   1.000
_cell.angle_alpha   90.00
_cell.angle_beta   90.00
_cell.angle_gamma   90.00
#
_symmetry.space_group_name_H-M   'P 1'
#
loop_
_entity.id
_entity.type
_entity.pdbx_description
1 polymer ?
#
loop_
_entity_poly.entity_id
_entity_poly.type
_entity_poly.pdbx_seq_one_letter_code
_entity_poly.pdbx_strand_id
1 'polypeptide(L)'
;MFLHPAYEVPQVRDLGFAVAPGTHTLVGIQLSRASNLPDPWGDCAETNLTLFTNYTYSGCLLQDETMTLNDSCQCRDAYMPAGGGFEREICIY
;
A
#
# COMPACT_ATOMS: atom_id res chain seq x y z
N MET A 1 -10.09 -10.72 4.67
CA MET A 1 -10.25 -10.47 3.22
C MET A 1 -10.25 -8.98 2.98
N PHE A 2 -9.63 -8.52 1.90
CA PHE A 2 -9.62 -7.11 1.51
C PHE A 2 -9.82 -7.06 -0.01
N LEU A 3 -10.70 -6.17 -0.47
CA LEU A 3 -10.98 -5.94 -1.88
C LEU A 3 -10.38 -4.59 -2.25
N HIS A 4 -9.44 -4.59 -3.18
CA HIS A 4 -8.76 -3.37 -3.63
C HIS A 4 -8.42 -3.44 -5.13
N PRO A 5 -8.15 -2.30 -5.78
CA PRO A 5 -7.66 -2.26 -7.15
C PRO A 5 -6.36 -3.05 -7.32
N ALA A 6 -6.17 -3.67 -8.49
CA ALA A 6 -5.02 -4.56 -8.76
C ALA A 6 -3.65 -3.87 -8.68
N TYR A 7 -3.60 -2.55 -8.87
CA TYR A 7 -2.36 -1.75 -8.82
C TYR A 7 -2.07 -1.15 -7.44
N GLU A 8 -2.98 -1.32 -6.48
CA GLU A 8 -2.84 -0.80 -5.11
C GLU A 8 -2.25 -1.88 -4.19
N VAL A 9 -1.50 -1.45 -3.17
CA VAL A 9 -0.88 -2.37 -2.21
C VAL A 9 -1.93 -2.95 -1.23
N PRO A 10 -1.80 -4.22 -0.81
CA PRO A 10 -2.78 -4.86 0.07
C PRO A 10 -2.64 -4.38 1.52
N GLN A 11 -3.64 -3.63 2.02
CA GLN A 11 -3.69 -3.15 3.41
C GLN A 11 -4.61 -4.02 4.28
N VAL A 12 -4.41 -5.34 4.26
CA VAL A 12 -5.30 -6.30 4.94
C VAL A 12 -5.36 -6.08 6.46
N ARG A 13 -4.26 -5.61 7.07
CA ARG A 13 -4.19 -5.34 8.52
C ARG A 13 -5.17 -4.24 8.94
N ASP A 14 -5.31 -3.20 8.13
CA ASP A 14 -6.04 -1.98 8.51
C ASP A 14 -7.43 -1.89 7.86
N LEU A 15 -7.55 -2.34 6.61
CA LEU A 15 -8.77 -2.23 5.80
C LEU A 15 -9.43 -3.58 5.49
N GLY A 16 -8.85 -4.68 5.96
CA GLY A 16 -9.42 -6.01 5.79
C GLY A 16 -10.59 -6.28 6.72
N PHE A 17 -11.54 -7.10 6.26
CA PHE A 17 -12.63 -7.65 7.07
C PHE A 17 -12.44 -9.14 7.33
N ALA A 18 -12.88 -9.61 8.49
CA ALA A 18 -12.83 -11.02 8.86
C ALA A 18 -14.12 -11.75 8.45
N VAL A 19 -14.00 -13.05 8.15
CA VAL A 19 -15.12 -13.95 7.89
C VAL A 19 -15.01 -15.12 8.86
N ALA A 20 -16.11 -15.46 9.52
CA ALA A 20 -16.14 -16.52 10.52
C ALA A 20 -16.15 -17.92 9.86
N PRO A 21 -15.43 -18.90 10.42
CA PRO A 21 -15.51 -20.28 9.94
C PRO A 21 -16.92 -20.87 10.17
N GLY A 22 -17.28 -21.88 9.38
CA GLY A 22 -18.59 -22.57 9.48
C GLY A 22 -19.78 -21.76 8.94
N THR A 23 -19.52 -20.63 8.26
CA THR A 23 -20.57 -19.78 7.69
C THR A 23 -20.40 -19.65 6.17
N HIS A 24 -21.51 -19.37 5.48
CA HIS A 24 -21.49 -18.96 4.08
C HIS A 24 -21.74 -17.45 4.00
N THR A 25 -20.68 -16.68 3.76
CA THR A 25 -20.76 -15.21 3.71
C THR A 25 -20.89 -14.72 2.28
N LEU A 26 -21.96 -13.97 2.00
CA LEU A 26 -22.18 -13.29 0.74
C LEU A 26 -21.75 -11.82 0.88
N VAL A 27 -20.85 -11.36 0.01
CA VAL A 27 -20.32 -9.99 0.04
C VAL A 27 -20.83 -9.24 -1.19
N GLY A 28 -21.72 -8.27 -0.98
CA GLY A 28 -22.16 -7.34 -2.02
C GLY A 28 -21.08 -6.30 -2.29
N ILE A 29 -20.77 -6.05 -3.55
CA ILE A 29 -19.71 -5.11 -3.96
C ILE A 29 -20.34 -3.99 -4.79
N GLN A 30 -20.04 -2.74 -4.41
CA GLN A 30 -20.35 -1.56 -5.22
C GLN A 30 -19.05 -0.82 -5.51
N LEU A 31 -18.81 -0.51 -6.79
CA LEU A 31 -17.63 0.23 -7.21
C LEU A 31 -17.91 1.73 -7.14
N SER A 32 -17.10 2.44 -6.35
CA SER A 32 -17.09 3.90 -6.28
C SER A 32 -15.77 4.43 -6.81
N ARG A 33 -15.82 5.47 -7.65
CA ARG A 33 -14.63 6.13 -8.20
C ARG A 33 -14.70 7.61 -7.88
N ALA A 34 -13.62 8.14 -7.31
CA ALA A 34 -13.44 9.57 -7.09
C ALA A 34 -12.41 10.12 -8.09
N SER A 35 -12.64 11.35 -8.55
CA SER A 35 -11.69 12.13 -9.36
C SER A 35 -11.61 13.53 -8.76
N ASN A 36 -10.46 13.86 -8.21
CA ASN A 36 -10.23 15.13 -7.53
C ASN A 36 -9.61 16.16 -8.47
N LEU A 37 -9.69 17.43 -8.10
CA LEU A 37 -9.04 18.53 -8.83
C LEU A 37 -7.60 18.72 -8.34
N PRO A 38 -6.66 19.11 -9.22
CA PRO A 38 -5.31 19.50 -8.84
C PRO A 38 -5.27 20.90 -8.21
N ASP A 39 -4.09 21.28 -7.72
CA ASP A 39 -3.79 22.64 -7.23
C ASP A 39 -4.15 23.70 -8.29
N PRO A 40 -4.74 24.85 -7.93
CA PRO A 40 -5.06 25.37 -6.58
C PRO A 40 -6.43 24.96 -6.01
N TRP A 41 -7.19 24.09 -6.68
CA TRP A 41 -8.55 23.72 -6.23
C TRP A 41 -8.58 22.47 -5.34
N GLY A 42 -7.45 21.76 -5.21
CA GLY A 42 -7.28 20.63 -4.29
C GLY A 42 -5.82 20.22 -4.15
N ASP A 43 -5.52 19.43 -3.13
CA ASP A 43 -4.15 19.02 -2.79
C ASP A 43 -3.81 17.64 -3.38
N CYS A 44 -4.25 17.35 -4.61
CA CYS A 44 -3.93 16.10 -5.29
C CYS A 44 -2.60 16.24 -6.04
N ALA A 45 -1.61 15.47 -5.60
CA ALA A 45 -0.32 15.31 -6.25
C ALA A 45 -0.10 13.86 -6.68
N GLU A 46 0.45 13.66 -7.87
CA GLU A 46 0.94 12.38 -8.36
C GLU A 46 2.47 12.43 -8.35
N THR A 47 3.09 11.65 -7.48
CA THR A 47 4.55 11.57 -7.37
C THR A 47 5.05 10.26 -7.96
N ASN A 48 6.23 10.30 -8.57
CA ASN A 48 6.86 9.09 -9.08
C ASN A 48 7.38 8.26 -7.90
N LEU A 49 6.91 7.02 -7.82
CA LEU A 49 7.38 6.03 -6.86
C LEU A 49 8.56 5.24 -7.46
N THR A 50 9.51 4.85 -6.62
CA THR A 50 10.68 4.06 -6.99
C THR A 50 10.46 2.56 -6.77
N LEU A 51 9.61 2.21 -5.80
CA LEU A 51 9.28 0.82 -5.46
C LEU A 51 8.00 0.31 -6.15
N PHE A 52 7.19 1.20 -6.71
CA PHE A 52 5.90 0.89 -7.32
C PHE A 52 5.74 1.57 -8.68
N THR A 53 5.04 0.91 -9.61
CA THR A 53 4.82 1.45 -10.97
C THR A 53 3.76 2.54 -11.03
N ASN A 54 2.70 2.42 -10.22
CA ASN A 54 1.59 3.37 -10.22
C ASN A 54 1.55 4.11 -8.89
N TYR A 55 1.31 5.42 -8.95
CA TYR A 55 1.06 6.19 -7.76
C TYR A 55 -0.27 5.77 -7.13
N THR A 56 -0.21 5.41 -5.85
CA THR A 56 -1.36 5.22 -4.97
C THR A 56 -1.01 5.80 -3.61
N TYR A 57 -2.01 6.26 -2.87
CA TYR A 57 -1.79 6.84 -1.54
C TYR A 57 -1.10 5.82 -0.61
N SER A 58 -1.60 4.60 -0.58
CA SER A 58 -1.05 3.49 0.21
C SER A 58 0.36 3.06 -0.25
N GLY A 59 0.64 3.07 -1.56
CA GLY A 59 1.97 2.79 -2.09
C GLY A 59 3.01 3.88 -1.73
N CYS A 60 2.60 5.15 -1.69
CA CYS A 60 3.46 6.25 -1.25
C CYS A 60 3.87 6.09 0.22
N LEU A 61 2.89 5.83 1.10
CA LEU A 61 3.15 5.60 2.53
C LEU A 61 4.08 4.40 2.77
N LEU A 62 3.84 3.29 2.08
CA LEU A 62 4.67 2.09 2.22
C LEU A 62 6.11 2.33 1.72
N GLN A 63 6.29 3.10 0.64
CA GLN A 63 7.61 3.45 0.16
C GLN A 63 8.36 4.33 1.17
N ASP A 64 7.70 5.35 1.72
CA ASP A 64 8.30 6.26 2.70
C ASP A 64 8.71 5.51 3.98
N GLU A 65 7.85 4.60 4.46
CA GLU A 65 8.15 3.72 5.59
C GLU A 65 9.37 2.81 5.28
N THR A 66 9.39 2.20 4.10
CA THR A 66 10.49 1.34 3.66
C THR A 66 11.82 2.10 3.56
N MET A 67 11.79 3.32 3.00
CA MET A 67 12.97 4.18 2.88
C MET A 67 13.47 4.62 4.26
N THR A 68 12.56 5.04 5.14
CA THR A 68 12.90 5.47 6.50
C THR A 68 13.58 4.36 7.30
N LEU A 69 13.06 3.12 7.22
CA LEU A 69 13.68 1.96 7.86
C LEU A 69 15.02 1.59 7.23
N ASN A 70 15.12 1.63 5.91
CA ASN A 70 16.38 1.36 5.22
C ASN A 70 17.46 2.37 5.62
N ASP A 71 17.12 3.65 5.76
CA ASP A 71 18.08 4.70 6.10
C ASP A 71 18.52 4.63 7.57
N SER A 72 17.59 4.29 8.47
CA SER A 72 17.85 4.25 9.92
C SER A 72 18.46 2.92 10.39
N CYS A 73 17.98 1.80 9.84
CA CYS A 73 18.25 0.44 10.33
C CYS A 73 18.95 -0.46 9.30
N GLN A 74 19.07 -0.03 8.04
CA GLN A 74 19.70 -0.80 6.96
C GLN A 74 19.07 -2.19 6.71
N CYS A 75 17.80 -2.35 7.07
CA CYS A 75 17.01 -3.55 6.87
C CYS A 75 15.58 -3.17 6.43
N ARG A 76 14.77 -4.16 6.07
CA ARG A 76 13.34 -3.98 5.77
C ARG A 76 12.48 -5.01 6.48
N ASP A 77 11.18 -4.75 6.62
CA ASP A 77 10.25 -5.78 7.06
C ASP A 77 9.91 -6.77 5.95
N ALA A 78 9.44 -7.96 6.35
CA ALA A 78 9.14 -9.04 5.43
C ALA A 78 8.05 -8.69 4.39
N TYR A 79 7.10 -7.83 4.74
CA TYR A 79 6.01 -7.39 3.86
C TYR A 79 6.40 -6.22 2.95
N MET A 80 7.51 -5.54 3.23
CA MET A 80 7.96 -4.40 2.45
C MET A 80 8.55 -4.88 1.12
N PRO A 81 8.31 -4.16 0.01
CA PRO A 81 8.86 -4.55 -1.28
C PRO A 81 10.38 -4.45 -1.30
N ALA A 82 11.02 -5.34 -2.06
CA ALA A 82 12.42 -5.19 -2.46
C ALA A 82 12.44 -4.70 -3.92
N GLY A 83 13.09 -3.58 -4.20
CA GLY A 83 13.08 -2.98 -5.54
C GLY A 83 13.85 -1.66 -5.60
N GLY A 84 14.02 -1.10 -6.81
CA GLY A 84 14.61 0.24 -6.99
C GLY A 84 16.08 0.38 -6.58
N GLY A 85 16.85 -0.72 -6.52
CA GLY A 85 18.24 -0.72 -6.03
C GLY A 85 18.38 -0.85 -4.50
N PHE A 86 17.27 -1.06 -3.80
CA PHE A 86 17.20 -1.22 -2.34
C PHE A 86 16.84 -2.66 -1.94
N GLU A 87 17.74 -3.60 -2.25
CA GLU A 87 17.62 -4.99 -1.83
C GLU A 87 18.31 -5.19 -0.47
N ARG A 88 17.59 -4.90 0.61
CA ARG A 88 18.05 -5.14 1.98
C ARG A 88 17.49 -6.46 2.53
N GLU A 89 18.25 -7.02 3.47
CA GLU A 89 17.82 -8.17 4.26
C GLU A 89 16.64 -7.83 5.17
N ILE A 90 15.92 -8.87 5.60
CA ILE A 90 14.79 -8.72 6.51
C ILE A 90 15.32 -8.40 7.91
N CYS A 91 14.72 -7.42 8.59
CA CYS A 91 15.06 -7.09 9.97
C CYS A 91 14.82 -8.31 10.87
N ILE A 92 15.88 -8.77 11.53
CA ILE A 92 15.86 -9.75 12.61
C ILE A 92 16.20 -8.98 13.88
N TYR A 93 15.22 -8.91 14.79
CA TYR A 93 15.26 -8.16 16.04
C TYR A 93 16.53 -8.40 16.86
#